data_AF-A0A1V5L8P3-F1
#
_entry.id   AF-A0A1V5L8P3-F1
#
_cell.length_a   1.000
_cell.length_b   1.000
_cell.length_c   1.000
_cell.angle_alpha   90.00
_cell.angle_beta   90.00
_cell.angle_gamma   90.00
#
_symmetry.space_group_name_H-M   'P 1'
#
loop_
_entity.id
_entity.type
_entity.pdbx_description
1 polymer ?
#
loop_
_entity_poly.entity_id
_entity_poly.type
_entity_poly.pdbx_seq_one_letter_code
_entity_poly.pdbx_strand_id
1 'polypeptide(L)'
;MELLTRPSLFFLDEATSGLDPGTETQMMKLLRRLADQGRTVALVTHATKNVMICDKVIFLARGGRLAYYGPPEEALRYFQVDDFDEIYGRLEQTDPTESEGRYRQSRQFQENVVKRLNEAQALATSAGAWGPPNLPPAAGPQPTGYAPAAAGVWGPGSPRPGIAPPAPRQMSSWRQFVVLTKRYVDTIWSDKKSAALLLAIAPFLGMLDFLQWKRHTFDLVKGSAGQAVTMFFMTAILCLLVGCITSVREIVKEDAIYRRERMVGLRVVPYVGSKVAVGLGLAVYSAVAYFIFKLLAIDFSSVGAGGILQLLIPIIIAMFAGVMWGLLISAVAPSEDRAMLLMIVAIVPQFVFSGGMIPMSDLGVPGKIMGAAMSTRWALGALVTSAKVESGPRLEADLSDTYMPGSEGLASLPEKQAMINSLHDQYGDIFHVSVPFYWAMGILICLVLLVLLVILQKRKDTL
;
A
#
# COMPACT_ATOMS: atom_id res chain seq x y z
N MET A 1 -0.17 3.08 -18.94
CA MET A 1 1.14 3.27 -18.27
C MET A 1 2.28 2.79 -19.14
N GLU A 2 2.20 1.57 -19.68
CA GLU A 2 3.29 0.94 -20.47
C GLU A 2 3.80 1.72 -21.69
N LEU A 3 2.95 2.52 -22.36
CA LEU A 3 3.39 3.33 -23.52
C LEU A 3 4.08 4.65 -23.12
N LEU A 4 3.86 5.13 -21.88
CA LEU A 4 4.40 6.41 -21.41
C LEU A 4 5.89 6.31 -21.06
N THR A 5 6.36 5.12 -20.71
CA THR A 5 7.76 4.83 -20.40
C THR A 5 8.64 4.66 -21.65
N ARG A 6 8.03 4.64 -22.84
CA ARG A 6 8.70 4.41 -24.13
C ARG A 6 9.66 3.20 -24.09
N PRO A 7 9.21 2.01 -23.66
CA PRO A 7 10.08 0.85 -23.63
C PRO A 7 10.47 0.46 -25.07
N SER A 8 11.71 -0.05 -25.22
CA SER A 8 12.21 -0.55 -26.49
C SER A 8 11.62 -1.92 -26.87
N LEU A 9 11.04 -2.62 -25.89
CA LEU A 9 10.46 -3.96 -26.02
C LEU A 9 9.09 -4.02 -25.32
N PHE A 10 8.08 -4.54 -26.02
CA PHE A 10 6.74 -4.78 -25.50
C PHE A 10 6.45 -6.28 -25.49
N PHE A 11 5.93 -6.79 -24.37
CA PHE A 11 5.30 -8.11 -24.27
C PHE A 11 3.81 -7.91 -23.98
N LEU A 12 2.97 -8.52 -24.81
CA LEU A 12 1.52 -8.37 -24.76
C LEU A 12 0.90 -9.77 -24.72
N ASP A 13 0.32 -10.14 -23.57
CA ASP A 13 -0.36 -11.42 -23.42
C ASP A 13 -1.87 -11.22 -23.66
N GLU A 14 -2.42 -11.95 -24.63
CA GLU A 14 -3.83 -11.91 -25.04
C GLU A 14 -4.44 -10.50 -25.19
N ALA A 15 -3.65 -9.52 -25.61
CA ALA A 15 -4.06 -8.11 -25.58
C ALA A 15 -5.27 -7.78 -26.47
N THR A 16 -5.59 -8.65 -27.43
CA THR A 16 -6.72 -8.55 -28.37
C THR A 16 -7.98 -9.27 -27.89
N SER A 17 -7.91 -10.04 -26.80
CA SER A 17 -9.03 -10.85 -26.30
C SER A 17 -10.17 -9.98 -25.78
N GLY A 18 -11.41 -10.33 -26.14
CA GLY A 18 -12.62 -9.63 -25.71
C GLY A 18 -12.91 -8.30 -26.43
N LEU A 19 -12.12 -7.93 -27.45
CA LEU A 19 -12.40 -6.78 -28.33
C LEU A 19 -13.32 -7.19 -29.49
N ASP A 20 -14.09 -6.24 -30.00
CA ASP A 20 -14.76 -6.43 -31.28
C ASP A 20 -13.72 -6.47 -32.43
N PRO A 21 -14.01 -7.17 -33.55
CA PRO A 21 -13.04 -7.35 -34.64
C PRO A 21 -12.50 -6.03 -35.24
N GLY A 22 -13.29 -4.94 -35.18
CA GLY A 22 -12.89 -3.64 -35.69
C GLY A 22 -11.83 -3.00 -34.79
N THR A 23 -12.08 -2.98 -33.48
CA THR A 23 -11.14 -2.45 -32.48
C THR A 23 -9.85 -3.28 -32.43
N GLU A 24 -9.95 -4.60 -32.56
CA GLU A 24 -8.80 -5.51 -32.66
C GLU A 24 -7.86 -5.10 -33.80
N THR A 25 -8.42 -4.89 -35.00
CA THR A 25 -7.67 -4.48 -36.18
C THR A 25 -6.98 -3.12 -35.97
N GLN A 26 -7.66 -2.17 -35.31
CA GLN A 26 -7.07 -0.87 -34.97
C GLN A 26 -5.90 -1.02 -34.00
N MET A 27 -6.02 -1.89 -33.01
CA MET A 27 -4.95 -2.15 -32.04
C MET A 27 -3.73 -2.76 -32.73
N MET A 28 -3.92 -3.76 -33.59
CA MET A 28 -2.84 -4.38 -34.36
C MET A 28 -2.12 -3.38 -35.28
N LYS A 29 -2.87 -2.47 -35.93
CA LYS A 29 -2.27 -1.36 -36.71
C LYS A 29 -1.50 -0.37 -35.84
N LEU A 30 -1.92 -0.12 -34.60
CA LEU A 30 -1.16 0.71 -33.67
C LEU A 30 0.15 0.02 -33.29
N LEU A 31 0.12 -1.26 -32.93
CA LEU A 31 1.32 -2.05 -32.59
C LEU A 31 2.30 -2.11 -33.76
N ARG A 32 1.80 -2.27 -35.00
CA ARG A 32 2.62 -2.18 -36.23
C ARG A 32 3.36 -0.85 -36.33
N ARG A 33 2.66 0.26 -36.16
CA ARG A 33 3.28 1.60 -36.19
C ARG A 33 4.35 1.77 -35.10
N LEU A 34 4.16 1.18 -33.93
CA LEU A 34 5.16 1.19 -32.87
C LEU A 34 6.39 0.36 -33.25
N ALA A 35 6.20 -0.80 -33.87
CA ALA A 35 7.29 -1.63 -34.37
C ALA A 35 8.09 -0.89 -35.45
N ASP A 36 7.41 -0.22 -36.39
CA ASP A 36 8.04 0.58 -37.45
C ASP A 36 8.88 1.75 -36.90
N GLN A 37 8.55 2.25 -35.70
CA GLN A 37 9.34 3.26 -34.99
C GLN A 37 10.59 2.69 -34.29
N GLY A 38 10.92 1.41 -34.49
CA GLY A 38 12.11 0.76 -33.95
C GLY A 38 11.92 0.08 -32.60
N ARG A 39 10.67 -0.20 -32.20
CA ARG A 39 10.37 -0.97 -30.98
C ARG A 39 10.20 -2.45 -31.34
N THR A 40 10.58 -3.34 -30.45
CA THR A 40 10.26 -4.77 -30.58
C THR A 40 8.92 -5.03 -29.89
N VAL A 41 8.00 -5.72 -30.57
CA VAL A 41 6.69 -6.08 -30.02
C VAL A 41 6.53 -7.59 -30.12
N ALA A 42 6.37 -8.26 -28.98
CA ALA A 42 6.00 -9.66 -28.88
C ALA A 42 4.58 -9.75 -28.34
N LEU A 43 3.70 -10.45 -29.05
CA LEU A 43 2.30 -10.56 -28.69
C LEU A 43 1.86 -12.03 -28.71
N VAL A 44 0.98 -12.41 -27.80
CA VAL A 44 0.26 -13.68 -27.78
C VAL A 44 -1.19 -13.39 -28.15
N THR A 45 -1.72 -14.07 -29.17
CA THR A 45 -3.09 -13.89 -29.64
C THR A 45 -3.66 -15.22 -30.09
N HIS A 46 -4.96 -15.42 -29.85
CA HIS A 46 -5.75 -16.50 -30.44
C HIS A 46 -6.46 -16.04 -31.72
N ALA A 47 -6.46 -14.75 -32.03
CA ALA A 47 -7.08 -14.20 -33.22
C ALA A 47 -6.15 -14.29 -34.43
N THR A 48 -6.58 -15.03 -35.45
CA THR A 48 -5.82 -15.33 -36.67
C THR A 48 -5.94 -14.27 -37.76
N LYS A 49 -7.03 -13.48 -37.76
CA LYS A 49 -7.35 -12.50 -38.82
C LYS A 49 -6.27 -11.45 -39.05
N ASN A 50 -5.56 -11.03 -38.00
CA ASN A 50 -4.58 -9.94 -38.07
C ASN A 50 -3.13 -10.44 -38.07
N VAL A 51 -2.91 -11.75 -38.18
CA VAL A 51 -1.58 -12.39 -38.11
C VAL A 51 -0.65 -11.87 -39.22
N MET A 52 -1.21 -11.55 -40.39
CA MET A 52 -0.46 -11.01 -41.54
C MET A 52 0.17 -9.62 -41.29
N ILE A 53 -0.25 -8.90 -40.24
CA ILE A 53 0.33 -7.60 -39.87
C ILE A 53 1.71 -7.78 -39.19
N CYS A 54 1.98 -8.98 -38.65
CA CYS A 54 3.20 -9.31 -37.92
C CYS A 54 4.39 -9.56 -38.87
N ASP A 55 5.59 -9.12 -38.48
CA ASP A 55 6.82 -9.45 -39.23
C ASP A 55 7.17 -10.94 -39.16
N LYS A 56 6.87 -11.56 -38.01
CA LYS A 56 7.15 -12.97 -37.70
C LYS A 56 6.03 -13.54 -36.84
N VAL A 57 5.81 -14.84 -36.97
CA VAL A 57 4.87 -15.62 -36.18
C VAL A 57 5.59 -16.82 -35.55
N ILE A 58 5.13 -17.21 -34.37
CA ILE A 58 5.59 -18.41 -33.67
C ILE A 58 4.36 -19.30 -33.48
N PHE A 59 4.42 -20.53 -34.01
CA PHE A 59 3.46 -21.57 -33.67
C PHE A 59 4.10 -22.57 -32.72
N LEU A 60 3.43 -22.83 -31.60
CA LEU A 60 3.86 -23.79 -30.59
C LEU A 60 2.89 -24.97 -30.58
N ALA A 61 3.43 -26.19 -30.69
CA ALA A 61 2.70 -27.41 -30.42
C ALA A 61 2.56 -27.63 -28.91
N ARG A 62 1.67 -28.57 -28.53
CA ARG A 62 1.40 -28.91 -27.13
C ARG A 62 2.68 -29.24 -26.36
N GLY A 63 2.77 -28.73 -25.13
CA GLY A 63 3.99 -28.85 -24.31
C GLY A 63 5.06 -27.79 -24.63
N GLY A 64 4.70 -26.71 -25.34
CA GLY A 64 5.61 -25.58 -25.60
C GLY A 64 6.66 -25.87 -26.66
N ARG A 65 6.42 -26.86 -27.53
CA ARG A 65 7.38 -27.28 -28.56
C ARG A 65 7.27 -26.39 -29.79
N LEU A 66 8.41 -25.90 -30.28
CA LEU A 66 8.43 -25.00 -31.43
C LEU A 66 8.05 -25.75 -32.72
N ALA A 67 6.90 -25.41 -33.29
CA ALA A 67 6.42 -26.00 -34.53
C ALA A 67 6.75 -25.15 -35.76
N TYR A 68 6.84 -23.82 -35.59
CA TYR A 68 7.24 -22.89 -36.64
C TYR A 68 7.68 -21.53 -36.08
N TYR A 69 8.69 -20.93 -36.72
CA TYR A 69 9.07 -19.53 -36.55
C TYR A 69 9.48 -18.93 -37.91
N GLY A 70 8.87 -17.81 -38.30
CA GLY A 70 9.14 -17.20 -39.58
C GLY A 70 8.07 -16.18 -39.99
N PRO A 71 8.13 -15.63 -41.22
CA PRO A 71 7.08 -14.78 -41.76
C PRO A 71 5.73 -15.53 -41.82
N PRO A 72 4.60 -14.82 -41.69
CA PRO A 72 3.27 -15.46 -41.75
C PRO A 72 2.99 -16.14 -43.10
N GLU A 73 3.41 -15.51 -44.21
CA GLU A 73 3.24 -16.03 -45.57
C GLU A 73 3.94 -17.38 -45.79
N GLU A 74 5.12 -17.54 -45.20
CA GLU A 74 5.89 -18.79 -45.25
C GLU A 74 5.28 -19.88 -44.37
N ALA A 75 4.49 -19.52 -43.35
CA ALA A 75 3.85 -20.47 -42.46
C ALA A 75 2.78 -21.28 -43.20
N LEU A 76 1.91 -20.61 -43.96
CA LEU A 76 0.89 -21.26 -44.80
C LEU A 76 1.51 -22.25 -45.78
N ARG A 77 2.64 -21.87 -46.41
CA ARG A 77 3.40 -22.76 -47.32
C ARG A 77 4.04 -23.94 -46.60
N TYR A 78 4.63 -23.72 -45.43
CA TYR A 78 5.26 -24.76 -44.63
C TYR A 78 4.24 -25.80 -44.17
N PHE A 79 3.11 -25.33 -43.64
CA PHE A 79 2.02 -26.21 -43.20
C PHE A 79 1.15 -26.70 -44.34
N GLN A 80 1.30 -26.22 -45.58
CA GLN A 80 0.48 -26.61 -46.74
C GLN A 80 -1.02 -26.46 -46.47
N VAL A 81 -1.42 -25.28 -46.00
CA VAL A 81 -2.81 -24.90 -45.70
C VAL A 81 -3.09 -23.51 -46.27
N ASP A 82 -4.37 -23.21 -46.51
CA ASP A 82 -4.80 -21.91 -47.05
C ASP A 82 -5.21 -20.92 -45.95
N ASP A 83 -5.56 -21.41 -44.76
CA ASP A 83 -5.97 -20.59 -43.60
C ASP A 83 -5.13 -20.92 -42.35
N PHE A 84 -4.90 -19.91 -41.51
CA PHE A 84 -4.18 -20.05 -40.24
C PHE A 84 -4.94 -20.89 -39.22
N ASP A 85 -6.28 -20.91 -39.26
CA ASP A 85 -7.11 -21.73 -38.37
C ASP A 85 -6.85 -23.23 -38.58
N GLU A 86 -6.53 -23.66 -39.80
CA GLU A 86 -6.20 -25.05 -40.12
C GLU A 86 -4.85 -25.51 -39.53
N ILE A 87 -3.92 -24.58 -39.30
CA ILE A 87 -2.63 -24.88 -38.67
C ILE A 87 -2.87 -25.42 -37.26
N TYR A 88 -3.80 -24.83 -36.50
CA TYR A 88 -4.14 -25.31 -35.16
C TYR A 88 -4.69 -26.73 -35.21
N GLY A 89 -5.61 -27.02 -36.13
CA GLY A 89 -6.15 -28.36 -36.32
C GLY A 89 -5.07 -29.40 -36.64
N ARG A 90 -4.09 -29.06 -37.48
CA ARG A 90 -2.96 -29.97 -37.77
C ARG A 90 -2.05 -30.18 -36.56
N LEU A 91 -1.78 -29.14 -35.78
CA LEU A 91 -0.94 -29.23 -34.59
C LEU A 91 -1.59 -30.03 -33.47
N GLU A 92 -2.92 -30.09 -33.41
CA GLU A 92 -3.65 -30.95 -32.46
C GLU A 92 -3.60 -32.43 -32.85
N GLN A 93 -3.56 -32.73 -34.15
CA GLN A 93 -3.59 -34.10 -34.68
C GLN A 93 -2.19 -34.74 -34.79
N THR A 94 -1.13 -33.92 -34.82
CA THR A 94 0.25 -34.39 -34.99
C THR A 94 0.93 -34.55 -33.63
N ASP A 95 1.81 -35.56 -33.49
CA ASP A 95 2.61 -35.66 -32.27
C ASP A 95 3.51 -34.42 -32.09
N PRO A 96 3.56 -33.80 -30.90
CA PRO A 96 4.34 -32.60 -30.68
C PRO A 96 5.85 -32.79 -30.89
N THR A 97 6.40 -33.99 -30.60
CA THR A 97 7.83 -34.26 -30.80
C THR A 97 8.16 -34.38 -32.28
N GLU A 98 7.27 -35.00 -33.04
CA GLU A 98 7.39 -35.14 -34.49
C GLU A 98 7.32 -33.77 -35.17
N SER A 99 6.40 -32.91 -34.74
CA SER A 99 6.24 -31.54 -35.26
C SER A 99 7.51 -30.69 -35.06
N GLU A 100 8.10 -30.75 -33.86
CA GLU A 100 9.36 -30.07 -33.56
C GLU A 100 10.52 -30.62 -34.39
N GLY A 101 10.62 -31.96 -34.50
CA GLY A 101 11.65 -32.63 -35.30
C GLY A 101 11.58 -32.23 -36.77
N ARG A 102 10.37 -32.22 -37.35
CA ARG A 102 10.11 -31.79 -38.72
C ARG A 102 10.53 -30.34 -38.94
N TYR A 103 10.18 -29.45 -38.01
CA TYR A 103 10.57 -28.05 -38.12
C TYR A 103 12.09 -27.86 -38.03
N ARG A 104 12.79 -28.54 -37.13
CA ARG A 104 14.26 -28.47 -37.00
C ARG A 104 15.01 -28.88 -38.28
N GLN A 105 14.45 -29.81 -39.05
CA GLN A 105 15.01 -30.26 -40.32
C GLN A 105 14.60 -29.37 -41.51
N SER A 106 13.68 -28.43 -41.31
CA SER A 106 13.17 -27.57 -42.36
C SER A 106 14.17 -26.48 -42.79
N ARG A 107 14.04 -26.04 -44.03
CA ARG A 107 14.78 -24.88 -44.55
C ARG A 107 14.45 -23.61 -43.74
N GLN A 108 13.19 -23.46 -43.33
CA GLN A 108 12.71 -22.31 -42.57
C GLN A 108 13.40 -22.20 -41.20
N PHE A 109 13.70 -23.30 -40.53
CA PHE A 109 14.47 -23.29 -39.28
C PHE A 109 15.91 -22.84 -39.49
N GLN A 110 16.56 -23.31 -40.56
CA GLN A 110 17.93 -22.89 -40.89
C GLN A 110 18.00 -21.38 -41.17
N GLU A 111 17.05 -20.86 -41.96
CA GLU A 111 17.02 -19.46 -42.36
C GLU A 111 16.56 -18.50 -41.24
N ASN A 112 15.53 -18.86 -40.48
CA ASN A 112 14.93 -17.97 -39.48
C ASN A 112 15.55 -18.10 -38.09
N VAL A 113 16.05 -19.28 -37.71
CA VAL A 113 16.59 -19.54 -36.35
C VAL A 113 18.11 -19.62 -36.38
N VAL A 114 18.67 -20.59 -37.10
CA VAL A 114 20.12 -20.89 -37.05
C VAL A 114 20.95 -19.72 -37.56
N LYS A 115 20.61 -19.17 -38.73
CA LYS A 115 21.30 -18.00 -39.29
C LYS A 115 21.30 -16.80 -38.33
N ARG A 116 20.16 -16.50 -37.72
CA ARG A 116 20.01 -15.38 -36.78
C ARG A 116 20.78 -15.58 -35.48
N LEU A 117 20.80 -16.79 -34.94
CA LEU A 117 21.60 -17.12 -33.76
C LEU A 117 23.10 -16.96 -34.05
N ASN A 118 23.56 -17.43 -35.20
CA ASN A 118 24.95 -17.28 -35.62
C ASN A 118 25.33 -15.80 -35.80
N GLU A 119 24.48 -15.00 -36.43
CA GLU A 119 24.67 -13.55 -36.57
C GLU A 119 24.74 -12.85 -35.21
N ALA A 120 23.82 -13.18 -34.28
CA ALA A 120 23.80 -12.63 -32.93
C ALA A 120 25.06 -13.02 -32.13
N GLN A 121 25.52 -14.26 -32.27
CA GLN A 121 26.71 -14.75 -31.60
C GLN A 121 27.99 -14.11 -32.15
N ALA A 122 28.06 -13.89 -33.47
CA ALA A 122 29.15 -13.14 -34.10
C ALA A 122 29.21 -11.68 -33.62
N LEU A 123 28.04 -11.03 -33.53
CA LEU A 123 27.92 -9.67 -32.97
C LEU A 123 28.35 -9.60 -31.51
N ALA A 124 27.90 -10.54 -30.67
CA ALA A 124 28.28 -10.61 -29.25
C ALA A 124 29.79 -10.82 -29.06
N THR A 125 30.39 -11.69 -29.87
CA THR A 125 31.84 -11.97 -29.85
C THR A 125 32.65 -10.74 -30.27
N SER A 126 32.16 -9.97 -31.25
CA SER A 126 32.79 -8.72 -31.71
C SER A 126 32.62 -7.54 -30.73
N ALA A 127 31.59 -7.57 -29.88
CA ALA A 127 31.27 -6.51 -28.92
C ALA A 127 31.93 -6.72 -27.53
N GLY A 128 32.74 -7.77 -27.36
CA GLY A 128 33.50 -8.02 -26.12
C GLY A 128 32.65 -8.31 -24.88
N ALA A 129 31.39 -8.70 -25.04
CA ALA A 129 30.48 -8.91 -23.92
C ALA A 129 29.68 -10.22 -24.08
N TRP A 130 29.81 -11.09 -23.07
CA TRP A 130 29.14 -12.38 -22.81
C TRP A 130 29.70 -13.61 -23.54
N GLY A 131 30.31 -14.51 -22.75
CA GLY A 131 30.70 -15.86 -23.16
C GLY A 131 29.47 -16.78 -23.34
N PRO A 132 29.56 -17.81 -24.20
CA PRO A 132 28.40 -18.60 -24.61
C PRO A 132 27.93 -19.59 -23.53
N PRO A 133 26.63 -19.95 -23.48
CA PRO A 133 26.19 -21.22 -22.91
C PRO A 133 26.61 -22.36 -23.85
N ASN A 134 27.19 -23.41 -23.28
CA ASN A 134 27.68 -24.61 -23.96
C ASN A 134 26.77 -25.13 -25.09
N LEU A 135 27.34 -25.25 -26.30
CA LEU A 135 26.88 -26.14 -27.36
C LEU A 135 28.08 -27.02 -27.80
N PRO A 136 27.87 -28.31 -28.16
CA PRO A 136 28.95 -29.25 -28.48
C PRO A 136 29.65 -28.91 -29.82
N PRO A 137 30.95 -29.23 -29.97
CA PRO A 137 31.76 -28.75 -31.08
C PRO A 137 31.47 -29.49 -32.38
N ALA A 138 31.25 -28.74 -33.48
CA ALA A 138 31.35 -29.27 -34.83
C ALA A 138 32.79 -29.12 -35.33
N ALA A 139 33.41 -30.24 -35.71
CA ALA A 139 34.76 -30.31 -36.24
C ALA A 139 34.83 -29.81 -37.70
N GLY A 140 35.78 -28.91 -37.98
CA GLY A 140 36.15 -28.49 -39.34
C GLY A 140 37.33 -27.49 -39.33
N PRO A 141 38.24 -27.50 -40.32
CA PRO A 141 39.53 -26.83 -40.23
C PRO A 141 39.40 -25.32 -40.51
N GLN A 142 40.02 -24.51 -39.66
CA GLN A 142 40.19 -23.07 -39.86
C GLN A 142 41.31 -22.78 -40.87
N PRO A 143 41.12 -21.87 -41.84
CA PRO A 143 42.21 -21.15 -42.46
C PRO A 143 42.37 -19.77 -41.83
N THR A 144 43.61 -19.51 -41.45
CA THR A 144 44.19 -18.25 -40.99
C THR A 144 44.16 -17.15 -42.05
N GLY A 145 43.95 -15.90 -41.61
CA GLY A 145 44.52 -14.70 -42.23
C GLY A 145 43.55 -13.87 -43.07
N TYR A 146 43.20 -12.68 -42.56
CA TYR A 146 43.43 -11.37 -43.18
C TYR A 146 42.72 -10.27 -42.36
N ALA A 147 43.47 -9.29 -41.89
CA ALA A 147 43.01 -7.90 -41.78
C ALA A 147 43.68 -7.16 -42.95
N PRO A 148 43.06 -6.18 -43.64
CA PRO A 148 42.74 -4.90 -42.98
C PRO A 148 41.57 -4.09 -43.58
N ALA A 149 41.40 -2.90 -42.98
CA ALA A 149 40.89 -1.65 -43.56
C ALA A 149 39.38 -1.37 -43.54
N ALA A 150 39.04 -0.35 -42.75
CA ALA A 150 37.82 0.42 -42.82
C ALA A 150 37.81 1.30 -44.09
N ALA A 151 36.74 1.21 -44.89
CA ALA A 151 36.27 2.28 -45.77
C ALA A 151 34.80 2.01 -46.12
N GLY A 152 33.95 3.02 -45.91
CA GLY A 152 32.50 2.91 -45.93
C GLY A 152 31.91 2.59 -47.29
N VAL A 153 31.02 1.60 -47.31
CA VAL A 153 29.93 1.46 -48.28
C VAL A 153 28.73 0.93 -47.50
N TRP A 154 27.74 1.77 -47.25
CA TRP A 154 26.46 1.35 -46.65
C TRP A 154 25.61 0.75 -47.78
N GLY A 155 25.71 -0.55 -47.99
CA GLY A 155 24.82 -1.29 -48.87
C GLY A 155 23.42 -1.47 -48.25
N PRO A 156 22.37 -1.71 -49.06
CA PRO A 156 21.03 -2.02 -48.55
C PRO A 156 21.08 -3.40 -47.87
N GLY A 157 21.28 -3.41 -46.55
CA GLY A 157 21.44 -4.62 -45.75
C GLY A 157 22.25 -4.49 -44.45
N SER A 158 22.85 -3.34 -44.16
CA SER A 158 23.57 -3.13 -42.89
C SER A 158 22.62 -3.22 -41.68
N PRO A 159 22.93 -4.02 -40.63
CA PRO A 159 22.15 -4.06 -39.39
C PRO A 159 22.05 -2.65 -38.82
N ARG A 160 20.82 -2.14 -38.62
CA ARG A 160 20.62 -0.87 -37.94
C ARG A 160 21.29 -0.98 -36.56
N PRO A 161 22.17 -0.03 -36.17
CA PRO A 161 22.76 -0.06 -34.85
C PRO A 161 21.63 -0.09 -33.82
N GLY A 162 21.60 -1.14 -33.00
CA GLY A 162 20.62 -1.27 -31.92
C GLY A 162 20.75 -0.05 -31.03
N ILE A 163 19.74 0.83 -31.07
CA ILE A 163 19.66 1.97 -30.16
C ILE A 163 19.61 1.35 -28.76
N ALA A 164 20.69 1.50 -28.00
CA ALA A 164 20.71 1.07 -26.61
C ALA A 164 19.47 1.65 -25.92
N PRO A 165 18.65 0.82 -25.22
CA PRO A 165 17.44 1.31 -24.59
C PRO A 165 17.79 2.51 -23.72
N PRO A 166 17.07 3.64 -23.83
CA PRO A 166 17.32 4.77 -22.95
C PRO A 166 17.21 4.29 -21.51
N ALA A 167 18.25 4.55 -20.70
CA ALA A 167 18.24 4.17 -19.29
C ALA A 167 16.95 4.68 -18.64
N PRO A 168 16.22 3.86 -17.87
CA PRO A 168 14.94 4.25 -17.31
C PRO A 168 15.15 5.51 -16.47
N ARG A 169 14.44 6.60 -16.82
CA ARG A 169 14.49 7.86 -16.08
C ARG A 169 13.93 7.61 -14.67
N GLN A 170 14.83 7.34 -13.72
CA GLN A 170 14.46 7.20 -12.33
C GLN A 170 13.99 8.55 -11.78
N MET A 171 12.69 8.67 -11.50
CA MET A 171 12.14 9.86 -10.85
C MET A 171 12.61 9.94 -9.40
N SER A 172 12.85 11.16 -8.91
CA SER A 172 13.26 11.36 -7.51
C SER A 172 12.15 10.95 -6.54
N SER A 173 12.53 10.36 -5.39
CA SER A 173 11.57 9.95 -4.34
C SER A 173 10.63 11.07 -3.92
N TRP A 174 11.13 12.31 -3.84
CA TRP A 174 10.35 13.47 -3.45
C TRP A 174 9.26 13.81 -4.48
N ARG A 175 9.61 13.82 -5.77
CA ARG A 175 8.61 14.06 -6.83
C ARG A 175 7.56 12.96 -6.86
N GLN A 176 7.96 11.70 -6.66
CA GLN A 176 7.02 10.59 -6.54
C GLN A 176 6.06 10.80 -5.36
N PHE A 177 6.57 11.15 -4.18
CA PHE A 177 5.74 11.43 -3.00
C PHE A 177 4.71 12.52 -3.26
N VAL A 178 5.10 13.65 -3.86
CA VAL A 178 4.18 14.76 -4.16
C VAL A 178 3.10 14.34 -5.15
N VAL A 179 3.46 13.63 -6.22
CA VAL A 179 2.50 13.15 -7.23
C VAL A 179 1.52 12.15 -6.64
N LEU A 180 2.00 11.19 -5.83
CA LEU A 180 1.16 10.19 -5.17
C LEU A 180 0.21 10.83 -4.16
N THR A 181 0.72 11.78 -3.36
CA THR A 181 -0.09 12.54 -2.40
C THR A 181 -1.20 13.30 -3.14
N LYS A 182 -0.85 14.02 -4.22
CA LYS A 182 -1.83 14.73 -5.03
C LYS A 182 -2.88 13.78 -5.62
N ARG A 183 -2.45 12.71 -6.28
CA ARG A 183 -3.35 11.68 -6.85
C ARG A 183 -4.29 11.14 -5.77
N TYR A 184 -3.77 10.88 -4.58
CA TYR A 184 -4.54 10.32 -3.50
C TYR A 184 -5.62 11.29 -3.01
N VAL A 185 -5.27 12.56 -2.80
CA VAL A 185 -6.22 13.63 -2.48
C VAL A 185 -7.26 13.79 -3.59
N ASP A 186 -6.84 13.90 -4.85
CA ASP A 186 -7.74 14.04 -6.00
C ASP A 186 -8.73 12.87 -6.08
N THR A 187 -8.28 11.65 -5.75
CA THR A 187 -9.13 10.45 -5.71
C THR A 187 -10.21 10.55 -4.63
N ILE A 188 -9.83 10.96 -3.41
CA ILE A 188 -10.79 11.16 -2.31
C ILE A 188 -11.84 12.21 -2.70
N TRP A 189 -11.41 13.36 -3.25
CA TRP A 189 -12.31 14.46 -3.59
C TRP A 189 -13.13 14.24 -4.87
N SER A 190 -12.74 13.28 -5.72
CA SER A 190 -13.49 12.94 -6.93
C SER A 190 -14.87 12.36 -6.61
N ASP A 191 -14.98 11.55 -5.56
CA ASP A 191 -16.26 11.07 -5.05
C ASP A 191 -16.72 11.93 -3.88
N LYS A 192 -17.35 13.06 -4.22
CA LYS A 192 -17.84 14.05 -3.23
C LYS A 192 -18.78 13.45 -2.19
N LYS A 193 -19.56 12.41 -2.53
CA LYS A 193 -20.50 11.78 -1.61
C LYS A 193 -19.75 10.96 -0.57
N SER A 194 -18.81 10.13 -1.02
CA SER A 194 -17.95 9.35 -0.11
C SER A 194 -17.05 10.25 0.72
N ALA A 195 -16.47 11.31 0.14
CA ALA A 195 -15.70 12.30 0.87
C ALA A 195 -16.53 13.03 1.94
N ALA A 196 -17.75 13.46 1.60
CA ALA A 196 -18.65 14.09 2.57
C ALA A 196 -19.01 13.14 3.72
N LEU A 197 -19.28 11.87 3.41
CA LEU A 197 -19.56 10.86 4.44
C LEU A 197 -18.35 10.64 5.34
N LEU A 198 -17.14 10.51 4.76
CA LEU A 198 -15.90 10.35 5.51
C LEU A 198 -15.64 11.52 6.48
N LEU A 199 -15.83 12.76 6.00
CA LEU A 199 -15.64 13.97 6.81
C LEU A 199 -16.74 14.11 7.89
N ALA A 200 -17.95 13.59 7.64
CA ALA A 200 -19.08 13.69 8.58
C ALA A 200 -18.98 12.74 9.79
N ILE A 201 -18.19 11.67 9.73
CA ILE A 201 -18.09 10.67 10.81
C ILE A 201 -17.63 11.30 12.14
N ALA A 202 -16.54 12.08 12.11
CA ALA A 202 -15.98 12.69 13.30
C ALA A 202 -16.90 13.71 14.00
N PRO A 203 -17.51 14.70 13.29
CA PRO A 203 -18.46 15.61 13.91
C PRO A 203 -19.73 14.90 14.37
N PHE A 204 -20.23 13.88 13.64
CA PHE A 204 -21.37 13.09 14.08
C PHE A 204 -21.10 12.39 15.42
N LEU A 205 -19.93 11.77 15.58
CA LEU A 205 -19.54 11.15 16.85
C LEU A 205 -19.33 12.18 17.96
N GLY A 206 -18.81 13.37 17.64
CA GLY A 206 -18.72 14.48 18.59
C GLY A 206 -20.08 14.98 19.05
N MET A 207 -21.10 14.99 18.19
CA MET A 207 -22.47 15.35 18.56
C MET A 207 -23.09 14.35 19.55
N LEU A 208 -22.67 13.08 19.54
CA LEU A 208 -23.16 12.10 20.51
C LEU A 208 -22.75 12.43 21.95
N ASP A 209 -21.69 13.22 22.16
CA ASP A 209 -21.26 13.63 23.50
C ASP A 209 -22.33 14.49 24.21
N PHE A 210 -23.22 15.18 23.48
CA PHE A 210 -24.36 15.89 24.05
C PHE A 210 -25.41 14.98 24.68
N LEU A 211 -25.52 13.74 24.18
CA LEU A 211 -26.47 12.74 24.64
C LEU A 211 -25.85 11.85 25.73
N GLN A 212 -24.55 11.58 25.63
CA GLN A 212 -23.86 10.64 26.51
C GLN A 212 -23.42 11.27 27.84
N TRP A 213 -23.07 12.56 27.85
CA TRP A 213 -22.41 13.19 28.99
C TRP A 213 -23.17 14.40 29.53
N LYS A 214 -23.06 14.62 30.84
CA LYS A 214 -23.62 15.81 31.48
C LYS A 214 -22.66 16.99 31.28
N ARG A 215 -23.19 18.16 30.97
CA ARG A 215 -22.38 19.37 30.76
C ARG A 215 -21.47 19.72 31.96
N HIS A 216 -21.94 19.48 33.18
CA HIS A 216 -21.23 19.76 34.44
C HIS A 216 -20.37 18.60 34.95
N THR A 217 -19.90 17.70 34.08
CA THR A 217 -19.09 16.53 34.48
C THR A 217 -17.82 16.93 35.25
N PHE A 218 -17.23 18.09 34.94
CA PHE A 218 -16.01 18.62 35.56
C PHE A 218 -16.27 19.62 36.71
N ASP A 219 -17.52 19.78 37.16
CA ASP A 219 -17.88 20.64 38.29
C ASP A 219 -17.36 20.02 39.61
N LEU A 220 -16.79 20.84 40.50
CA LEU A 220 -16.27 20.39 41.79
C LEU A 220 -17.37 19.97 42.76
N VAL A 221 -18.59 20.50 42.60
CA VAL A 221 -19.73 20.22 43.49
C VAL A 221 -20.65 19.15 42.92
N LYS A 222 -21.02 19.25 41.64
CA LYS A 222 -22.01 18.36 40.99
C LYS A 222 -21.41 17.34 40.02
N GLY A 223 -20.11 17.41 39.76
CA GLY A 223 -19.42 16.55 38.82
C GLY A 223 -19.10 15.17 39.38
N SER A 224 -18.39 14.37 38.58
CA SER A 224 -17.93 13.04 39.00
C SER A 224 -16.63 12.70 38.28
N ALA A 225 -15.56 12.54 39.06
CA ALA A 225 -14.25 12.16 38.53
C ALA A 225 -14.28 10.82 37.79
N GLY A 226 -15.05 9.83 38.28
CA GLY A 226 -15.23 8.55 37.60
C GLY A 226 -15.92 8.68 36.23
N GLN A 227 -16.92 9.56 36.12
CA GLN A 227 -17.57 9.86 34.83
C GLN A 227 -16.61 10.58 33.88
N ALA A 228 -15.78 11.50 34.37
CA ALA A 228 -14.77 12.19 33.58
C ALA A 228 -13.73 11.20 32.99
N VAL A 229 -13.24 10.25 33.79
CA VAL A 229 -12.31 9.21 33.31
C VAL A 229 -12.99 8.28 32.30
N THR A 230 -14.22 7.83 32.58
CA THR A 230 -14.99 6.97 31.66
C THR A 230 -15.24 7.67 30.32
N MET A 231 -15.54 8.96 30.35
CA MET A 231 -15.70 9.77 29.15
C MET A 231 -14.41 9.80 28.32
N PHE A 232 -13.25 10.08 28.93
CA PHE A 232 -12.00 10.10 28.20
C PHE A 232 -11.57 8.72 27.71
N PHE A 233 -11.94 7.66 28.41
CA PHE A 233 -11.79 6.29 27.94
C PHE A 233 -12.59 6.05 26.66
N MET A 234 -13.87 6.43 26.64
CA MET A 234 -14.70 6.35 25.43
C MET A 234 -14.15 7.22 24.30
N THR A 235 -13.69 8.45 24.61
CA THR A 235 -13.03 9.32 23.64
C THR A 235 -11.79 8.67 23.02
N ALA A 236 -10.91 8.05 23.82
CA ALA A 236 -9.71 7.39 23.31
C ALA A 236 -10.05 6.25 22.34
N ILE A 237 -11.07 5.45 22.66
CA ILE A 237 -11.54 4.35 21.79
C ILE A 237 -12.17 4.90 20.51
N LEU A 238 -13.03 5.92 20.61
CA LEU A 238 -13.67 6.54 19.45
C LEU A 238 -12.64 7.16 18.50
N CYS A 239 -11.61 7.82 19.03
CA CYS A 239 -10.53 8.36 18.20
C CYS A 239 -9.80 7.26 17.42
N LEU A 240 -9.46 6.15 18.09
CA LEU A 240 -8.84 4.99 17.44
C LEU A 240 -9.76 4.42 16.36
N LEU A 241 -11.04 4.21 16.68
CA LEU A 241 -12.04 3.64 15.78
C LEU A 241 -12.20 4.48 14.51
N VAL A 242 -12.34 5.80 14.65
CA VAL A 242 -12.47 6.73 13.51
C VAL A 242 -11.23 6.69 12.63
N GLY A 243 -10.03 6.75 13.23
CA GLY A 243 -8.78 6.64 12.49
C GLY A 243 -8.65 5.31 11.73
N CYS A 244 -9.01 4.20 12.37
CA CYS A 244 -8.99 2.88 11.74
C CYS A 244 -9.97 2.80 10.57
N ILE A 245 -11.25 3.17 10.78
CA ILE A 245 -12.29 3.08 9.75
C ILE A 245 -11.91 3.87 8.49
N THR A 246 -11.34 5.06 8.66
CA THR A 246 -10.97 5.93 7.52
C THR A 246 -9.77 5.41 6.72
N SER A 247 -8.98 4.47 7.26
CA SER A 247 -7.72 4.03 6.66
C SER A 247 -7.61 2.53 6.37
N VAL A 248 -8.49 1.71 6.95
CA VAL A 248 -8.42 0.23 6.89
C VAL A 248 -8.53 -0.34 5.48
N ARG A 249 -9.16 0.37 4.54
CA ARG A 249 -9.29 -0.06 3.13
C ARG A 249 -8.25 0.55 2.20
N GLU A 250 -7.39 1.46 2.68
CA GLU A 250 -6.65 2.39 1.82
C GLU A 250 -5.53 1.78 0.98
N ILE A 251 -4.93 0.68 1.45
CA ILE A 251 -3.86 -0.04 0.73
C ILE A 251 -4.45 -1.24 0.00
N VAL A 252 -5.27 -2.04 0.68
CA VAL A 252 -5.84 -3.26 0.10
C VAL A 252 -6.69 -2.99 -1.15
N LYS A 253 -7.41 -1.86 -1.21
CA LYS A 253 -8.23 -1.47 -2.37
C LYS A 253 -7.43 -1.23 -3.65
N GLU A 254 -6.14 -0.91 -3.52
CA GLU A 254 -5.27 -0.52 -4.63
C GLU A 254 -4.05 -1.42 -4.78
N ASP A 255 -3.99 -2.55 -4.08
CA ASP A 255 -2.86 -3.51 -4.09
C ASP A 255 -2.51 -3.93 -5.54
N ALA A 256 -3.52 -4.16 -6.38
CA ALA A 256 -3.34 -4.51 -7.79
C ALA A 256 -2.75 -3.35 -8.64
N ILE A 257 -3.02 -2.10 -8.29
CA ILE A 257 -2.43 -0.92 -8.96
C ILE A 257 -1.00 -0.74 -8.47
N TYR A 258 -0.79 -0.82 -7.15
CA TYR A 258 0.52 -0.72 -6.52
C TYR A 258 1.51 -1.73 -7.10
N ARG A 259 1.15 -3.02 -7.21
CA ARG A 259 2.01 -4.06 -7.79
C ARG A 259 2.43 -3.74 -9.23
N ARG A 260 1.51 -3.22 -10.04
CA ARG A 260 1.80 -2.83 -11.43
C ARG A 260 2.75 -1.62 -11.50
N GLU A 261 2.52 -0.59 -10.69
CA GLU A 261 3.40 0.58 -10.64
C GLU A 261 4.78 0.24 -10.05
N ARG A 262 4.86 -0.76 -9.18
CA ARG A 262 6.11 -1.26 -8.60
C ARG A 262 7.05 -1.86 -9.64
N MET A 263 6.53 -2.60 -10.62
CA MET A 263 7.30 -3.14 -11.74
C MET A 263 7.96 -2.04 -12.60
N VAL A 264 7.37 -0.84 -12.60
CA VAL A 264 7.80 0.31 -13.41
C VAL A 264 8.68 1.30 -12.60
N GLY A 265 9.02 0.98 -11.35
CA GLY A 265 9.98 1.74 -10.53
C GLY A 265 9.38 2.65 -9.46
N LEU A 266 8.12 2.43 -9.05
CA LEU A 266 7.54 3.06 -7.84
C LEU A 266 8.35 2.64 -6.60
N ARG A 267 8.68 3.57 -5.70
CA ARG A 267 9.39 3.25 -4.44
C ARG A 267 8.40 3.10 -3.26
N VAL A 268 8.67 2.16 -2.35
CA VAL A 268 7.83 1.88 -1.15
C VAL A 268 7.70 3.09 -0.23
N VAL A 269 8.81 3.79 0.06
CA VAL A 269 8.81 4.88 1.05
C VAL A 269 7.96 6.08 0.59
N PRO A 270 8.08 6.60 -0.65
CA PRO A 270 7.16 7.63 -1.16
C PRO A 270 5.69 7.21 -1.18
N TYR A 271 5.42 5.93 -1.47
CA TYR A 271 4.07 5.38 -1.47
C TYR A 271 3.46 5.38 -0.05
N VAL A 272 4.10 4.70 0.90
CA VAL A 272 3.66 4.65 2.30
C VAL A 272 3.59 6.05 2.88
N GLY A 273 4.61 6.88 2.61
CA GLY A 273 4.64 8.28 3.04
C GLY A 273 3.43 9.06 2.56
N SER A 274 3.00 8.90 1.30
CA SER A 274 1.82 9.60 0.77
C SER A 274 0.52 9.22 1.50
N LYS A 275 0.37 7.94 1.89
CA LYS A 275 -0.78 7.46 2.65
C LYS A 275 -0.79 8.01 4.06
N VAL A 276 0.37 7.99 4.72
CA VAL A 276 0.55 8.50 6.08
C VAL A 276 0.35 10.02 6.13
N ALA A 277 0.85 10.77 5.15
CA ALA A 277 0.72 12.22 5.09
C ALA A 277 -0.75 12.68 4.92
N VAL A 278 -1.48 12.06 3.99
CA VAL A 278 -2.92 12.36 3.82
C VAL A 278 -3.72 11.87 5.02
N GLY A 279 -3.38 10.69 5.55
CA GLY A 279 -3.98 10.16 6.78
C GLY A 279 -3.78 11.06 7.99
N LEU A 280 -2.61 11.68 8.15
CA LEU A 280 -2.34 12.69 9.18
C LEU A 280 -3.23 13.93 8.99
N GLY A 281 -3.36 14.43 7.77
CA GLY A 281 -4.25 15.56 7.46
C GLY A 281 -5.71 15.27 7.84
N LEU A 282 -6.20 14.08 7.49
CA LEU A 282 -7.54 13.63 7.87
C LEU A 282 -7.68 13.45 9.38
N ALA A 283 -6.68 12.87 10.06
CA ALA A 283 -6.68 12.71 11.51
C ALA A 283 -6.74 14.06 12.24
N VAL A 284 -5.98 15.06 11.78
CA VAL A 284 -6.03 16.42 12.34
C VAL A 284 -7.42 17.03 12.14
N TYR A 285 -7.98 16.93 10.93
CA TYR A 285 -9.34 17.41 10.66
C TYR A 285 -10.37 16.74 11.57
N SER A 286 -10.38 15.40 11.62
CA SER A 286 -11.33 14.63 12.42
C SER A 286 -11.18 14.95 13.91
N ALA A 287 -9.95 15.13 14.40
CA ALA A 287 -9.68 15.46 15.80
C ALA A 287 -10.22 16.84 16.15
N VAL A 288 -9.96 17.85 15.31
CA VAL A 288 -10.47 19.21 15.50
C VAL A 288 -11.99 19.23 15.42
N ALA A 289 -12.59 18.57 14.43
CA ALA A 289 -14.04 18.50 14.28
C ALA A 289 -14.71 17.85 15.50
N TYR A 290 -14.21 16.69 15.94
CA TYR A 290 -14.68 16.02 17.16
C TYR A 290 -14.51 16.92 18.40
N PHE A 291 -13.35 17.55 18.55
CA PHE A 291 -13.03 18.38 19.70
C PHE A 291 -13.93 19.62 19.80
N ILE A 292 -14.27 20.25 18.68
CA ILE A 292 -15.22 21.38 18.64
C ILE A 292 -16.56 20.97 19.27
N PHE A 293 -17.13 19.83 18.88
CA PHE A 293 -18.39 19.36 19.47
C PHE A 293 -18.23 18.96 20.94
N LYS A 294 -17.10 18.37 21.33
CA LYS A 294 -16.82 18.07 22.74
C LYS A 294 -16.75 19.33 23.61
N LEU A 295 -16.14 20.42 23.12
CA LEU A 295 -16.11 21.71 23.82
C LEU A 295 -17.50 22.35 23.94
N LEU A 296 -18.40 22.09 22.99
CA LEU A 296 -19.78 22.58 23.05
C LEU A 296 -20.66 21.73 23.99
N ALA A 297 -20.41 20.43 24.07
CA ALA A 297 -21.15 19.49 24.91
C ALA A 297 -20.80 19.61 26.40
N ILE A 298 -19.54 19.92 26.71
CA ILE A 298 -18.98 19.78 28.07
C ILE A 298 -18.34 21.08 28.51
N ASP A 299 -18.59 21.46 29.76
CA ASP A 299 -17.98 22.63 30.37
C ASP A 299 -16.58 22.30 30.90
N PHE A 300 -15.55 22.80 30.20
CA PHE A 300 -14.14 22.70 30.59
C PHE A 300 -13.61 24.00 31.23
N SER A 301 -14.49 24.89 31.71
CA SER A 301 -14.09 26.15 32.35
C SER A 301 -13.10 25.96 33.51
N SER A 302 -13.19 24.86 34.25
CA SER A 302 -12.29 24.51 35.35
C SER A 302 -10.85 24.16 34.93
N VAL A 303 -10.63 23.79 33.67
CA VAL A 303 -9.33 23.31 33.15
C VAL A 303 -8.44 24.46 32.65
N GLY A 304 -9.04 25.63 32.38
CA GLY A 304 -8.36 26.81 31.87
C GLY A 304 -7.93 26.72 30.39
N ALA A 305 -7.67 27.87 29.76
CA ALA A 305 -7.38 27.97 28.32
C ALA A 305 -6.16 27.15 27.87
N GLY A 306 -5.10 27.10 28.69
CA GLY A 306 -3.91 26.30 28.42
C GLY A 306 -4.18 24.79 28.45
N GLY A 307 -5.03 24.32 29.37
CA GLY A 307 -5.39 22.90 29.47
C GLY A 307 -6.32 22.45 28.35
N ILE A 308 -7.18 23.32 27.84
CA ILE A 308 -7.99 23.06 26.64
C ILE A 308 -7.09 22.71 25.43
N LEU A 309 -6.01 23.45 25.21
CA LEU A 309 -5.07 23.15 24.11
C LEU A 309 -4.33 21.81 24.35
N GLN A 310 -4.02 21.50 25.61
CA GLN A 310 -3.40 20.22 26.00
C GLN A 310 -4.33 19.02 25.84
N LEU A 311 -5.65 19.21 25.70
CA LEU A 311 -6.61 18.14 25.40
C LEU A 311 -6.69 17.84 23.90
N LEU A 312 -6.46 18.81 23.03
CA LEU A 312 -6.50 18.60 21.58
C LEU A 312 -5.35 17.71 21.09
N ILE A 313 -4.14 17.89 21.64
CA ILE A 313 -2.94 17.15 21.22
C ILE A 313 -3.11 15.62 21.39
N PRO A 314 -3.54 15.09 22.55
CA PRO A 314 -3.86 13.68 22.71
C PRO A 314 -4.89 13.14 21.73
N ILE A 315 -5.93 13.91 21.41
CA ILE A 315 -6.97 13.52 20.45
C ILE A 315 -6.38 13.36 19.05
N ILE A 316 -5.53 14.31 18.63
CA ILE A 316 -4.82 14.23 17.34
C ILE A 316 -3.92 12.99 17.29
N ILE A 317 -3.12 12.76 18.33
CA ILE A 317 -2.23 11.59 18.41
C ILE A 317 -3.04 10.29 18.40
N ALA A 318 -4.14 10.22 19.14
CA ALA A 318 -5.00 9.04 19.21
C ALA A 318 -5.69 8.74 17.86
N MET A 319 -6.21 9.75 17.18
CA MET A 319 -6.79 9.58 15.84
C MET A 319 -5.74 9.17 14.82
N PHE A 320 -4.55 9.77 14.86
CA PHE A 320 -3.46 9.39 13.98
C PHE A 320 -2.96 7.97 14.27
N ALA A 321 -2.91 7.54 15.53
CA ALA A 321 -2.62 6.17 15.89
C ALA A 321 -3.66 5.20 15.31
N GLY A 322 -4.95 5.56 15.33
CA GLY A 322 -6.00 4.82 14.64
C GLY A 322 -5.74 4.70 13.13
N VAL A 323 -5.34 5.80 12.48
CA VAL A 323 -4.95 5.78 11.06
C VAL A 323 -3.78 4.82 10.81
N MET A 324 -2.77 4.84 11.67
CA MET A 324 -1.60 3.95 11.54
C MET A 324 -1.98 2.48 11.72
N TRP A 325 -2.86 2.16 12.68
CA TRP A 325 -3.40 0.81 12.84
C TRP A 325 -4.21 0.38 11.61
N GLY A 326 -5.09 1.24 11.09
CA GLY A 326 -5.87 0.93 9.90
C GLY A 326 -5.00 0.72 8.67
N LEU A 327 -3.98 1.55 8.43
CA LEU A 327 -3.00 1.33 7.34
C LEU A 327 -2.23 0.02 7.52
N LEU A 328 -1.81 -0.33 8.74
CA LEU A 328 -1.13 -1.59 9.02
C LEU A 328 -2.03 -2.78 8.70
N ILE A 329 -3.28 -2.76 9.15
CA ILE A 329 -4.28 -3.79 8.85
C ILE A 329 -4.53 -3.89 7.35
N SER A 330 -4.69 -2.76 6.67
CA SER A 330 -4.88 -2.68 5.22
C SER A 330 -3.71 -3.31 4.45
N ALA A 331 -2.48 -3.15 4.95
CA ALA A 331 -1.29 -3.73 4.34
C ALA A 331 -1.22 -5.25 4.48
N VAL A 332 -1.72 -5.82 5.58
CA VAL A 332 -1.72 -7.27 5.84
C VAL A 332 -2.92 -7.97 5.18
N ALA A 333 -4.05 -7.28 5.09
CA ALA A 333 -5.29 -7.85 4.60
C ALA A 333 -5.21 -8.31 3.13
N PRO A 334 -5.67 -9.54 2.82
CA PRO A 334 -5.76 -10.01 1.43
C PRO A 334 -6.92 -9.40 0.64
N SER A 335 -7.98 -8.94 1.32
CA SER A 335 -9.18 -8.36 0.71
C SER A 335 -9.79 -7.31 1.63
N GLU A 336 -10.64 -6.44 1.07
CA GLU A 336 -11.33 -5.38 1.81
C GLU A 336 -12.21 -5.92 2.94
N ASP A 337 -12.92 -7.02 2.71
CA ASP A 337 -13.79 -7.64 3.72
C ASP A 337 -12.98 -8.22 4.88
N ARG A 338 -11.85 -8.86 4.59
CA ARG A 338 -10.94 -9.39 5.61
C ARG A 338 -10.30 -8.28 6.41
N ALA A 339 -10.01 -7.13 5.80
CA ALA A 339 -9.47 -5.96 6.50
C ALA A 339 -10.43 -5.49 7.60
N MET A 340 -11.74 -5.47 7.31
CA MET A 340 -12.76 -5.08 8.30
C MET A 340 -12.85 -6.07 9.47
N LEU A 341 -12.70 -7.37 9.23
CA LEU A 341 -12.65 -8.38 10.29
C LEU A 341 -11.39 -8.22 11.16
N LEU A 342 -10.23 -7.99 10.54
CA LEU A 342 -8.96 -7.77 11.25
C LEU A 342 -8.99 -6.48 12.08
N MET A 343 -9.74 -5.46 11.65
CA MET A 343 -9.96 -4.26 12.45
C MET A 343 -10.65 -4.57 13.78
N ILE A 344 -11.67 -5.43 13.79
CA ILE A 344 -12.35 -5.85 15.03
C ILE A 344 -11.35 -6.55 15.96
N VAL A 345 -10.54 -7.47 15.41
CA VAL A 345 -9.50 -8.18 16.17
C VAL A 345 -8.46 -7.22 16.76
N ALA A 346 -8.13 -6.13 16.07
CA ALA A 346 -7.20 -5.12 16.57
C ALA A 346 -7.80 -4.20 17.64
N ILE A 347 -9.11 -3.91 17.57
CA ILE A 347 -9.79 -3.00 18.50
C ILE A 347 -10.07 -3.67 19.85
N VAL A 348 -10.40 -4.97 19.88
CA VAL A 348 -10.74 -5.67 21.14
C VAL A 348 -9.62 -5.57 22.19
N PRO A 349 -8.34 -5.84 21.88
CA PRO A 349 -7.25 -5.66 22.83
C PRO A 349 -7.08 -4.20 23.27
N GLN A 350 -7.33 -3.24 22.38
CA GLN A 350 -7.25 -1.80 22.69
C GLN A 350 -8.31 -1.39 23.70
N PHE A 351 -9.47 -2.04 23.70
CA PHE A 351 -10.50 -1.84 24.72
C PHE A 351 -10.07 -2.41 26.07
N VAL A 352 -9.66 -3.68 26.09
CA VAL A 352 -9.35 -4.46 27.30
C VAL A 352 -8.10 -3.95 28.01
N PHE A 353 -7.01 -3.72 27.29
CA PHE A 353 -5.69 -3.37 27.86
C PHE A 353 -5.42 -1.86 27.87
N SER A 354 -6.47 -1.05 27.81
CA SER A 354 -6.40 0.41 27.92
C SER A 354 -6.05 0.89 29.34
N GLY A 355 -6.39 0.10 30.37
CA GLY A 355 -6.39 0.55 31.76
C GLY A 355 -7.63 1.38 32.15
N GLY A 356 -8.63 1.50 31.25
CA GLY A 356 -9.89 2.21 31.54
C GLY A 356 -10.96 1.34 32.21
N MET A 357 -10.99 0.05 31.87
CA MET A 357 -11.96 -0.91 32.42
C MET A 357 -11.37 -1.82 33.50
N ILE A 358 -10.17 -2.35 33.25
CA ILE A 358 -9.47 -3.24 34.18
C ILE A 358 -8.20 -2.52 34.62
N PRO A 359 -7.95 -2.37 35.94
CA PRO A 359 -6.71 -1.77 36.45
C PRO A 359 -5.50 -2.54 35.95
N MET A 360 -4.43 -1.84 35.57
CA MET A 360 -3.22 -2.51 35.05
C MET A 360 -2.42 -3.22 36.15
N SER A 361 -2.64 -2.86 37.41
CA SER A 361 -2.17 -3.61 38.58
C SER A 361 -2.64 -5.06 38.56
N ASP A 362 -3.88 -5.29 38.13
CA ASP A 362 -4.58 -6.56 38.27
C ASP A 362 -4.24 -7.54 37.13
N LEU A 363 -3.77 -7.02 35.99
CA LEU A 363 -3.46 -7.81 34.80
C LEU A 363 -2.06 -8.46 34.83
N GLY A 364 -1.30 -8.26 35.90
CA GLY A 364 0.05 -8.78 36.06
C GLY A 364 1.05 -8.27 34.99
N VAL A 365 2.22 -8.91 34.92
CA VAL A 365 3.29 -8.52 33.98
C VAL A 365 2.87 -8.64 32.50
N PRO A 366 2.22 -9.74 32.04
CA PRO A 366 1.80 -9.87 30.64
C PRO A 366 0.81 -8.78 30.22
N GLY A 367 -0.12 -8.42 31.11
CA GLY A 367 -1.07 -7.34 30.88
C GLY A 367 -0.39 -5.99 30.70
N LYS A 368 0.60 -5.68 31.54
CA LYS A 368 1.37 -4.42 31.44
C LYS A 368 2.12 -4.31 30.10
N ILE A 369 2.69 -5.41 29.63
CA ILE A 369 3.38 -5.46 28.31
C ILE A 369 2.36 -5.24 27.18
N MET A 370 1.23 -5.94 27.21
CA MET A 370 0.17 -5.76 26.21
C MET A 370 -0.38 -4.33 26.21
N GLY A 371 -0.64 -3.76 27.40
CA GLY A 371 -1.12 -2.39 27.54
C GLY A 371 -0.13 -1.36 27.03
N ALA A 372 1.18 -1.58 27.18
CA ALA A 372 2.19 -0.69 26.63
C ALA A 372 2.14 -0.60 25.10
N ALA A 373 1.67 -1.65 24.41
CA ALA A 373 1.46 -1.64 22.97
C ALA A 373 0.11 -1.02 22.54
N MET A 374 -0.82 -0.81 23.46
CA MET A 374 -2.14 -0.25 23.14
C MET A 374 -2.09 1.28 23.06
N SER A 375 -2.49 1.83 21.91
CA SER A 375 -2.55 3.28 21.69
C SER A 375 -3.59 3.95 22.60
N THR A 376 -4.71 3.26 22.87
CA THR A 376 -5.80 3.75 23.74
C THR A 376 -5.35 3.97 25.17
N ARG A 377 -4.40 3.18 25.68
CA ARG A 377 -3.84 3.36 27.02
C ARG A 377 -3.18 4.72 27.18
N TRP A 378 -2.27 5.04 26.26
CA TRP A 378 -1.52 6.28 26.32
C TRP A 378 -2.41 7.49 26.00
N ALA A 379 -3.40 7.32 25.11
CA ALA A 379 -4.40 8.34 24.84
C ALA A 379 -5.28 8.63 26.06
N LEU A 380 -5.78 7.60 26.75
CA LEU A 380 -6.55 7.74 27.99
C LEU A 380 -5.73 8.49 29.05
N GLY A 381 -4.50 8.03 29.30
CA GLY A 381 -3.65 8.65 30.31
C GLY A 381 -3.33 10.11 30.00
N ALA A 382 -3.04 10.43 28.74
CA ALA A 382 -2.84 11.80 28.29
C ALA A 382 -4.07 12.69 28.51
N LEU A 383 -5.27 12.19 28.19
CA LEU A 383 -6.51 12.96 28.32
C LEU A 383 -6.87 13.24 29.79
N VAL A 384 -6.77 12.22 30.64
CA VAL A 384 -7.09 12.33 32.08
C VAL A 384 -6.12 13.27 32.79
N THR A 385 -4.82 13.16 32.49
CA THR A 385 -3.80 14.03 33.09
C THR A 385 -3.85 15.46 32.54
N SER A 386 -4.07 15.65 31.23
CA SER A 386 -4.29 16.98 30.63
C SER A 386 -5.53 17.69 31.18
N ALA A 387 -6.60 16.95 31.45
CA ALA A 387 -7.82 17.49 32.03
C ALA A 387 -7.70 17.80 33.53
N LYS A 388 -6.57 17.43 34.16
CA LYS A 388 -6.34 17.65 35.60
C LYS A 388 -7.47 17.08 36.47
N VAL A 389 -7.98 15.89 36.10
CA VAL A 389 -9.06 15.20 36.83
C VAL A 389 -8.70 15.02 38.31
N GLU A 390 -7.41 14.86 38.60
CA GLU A 390 -6.83 15.03 39.92
C GLU A 390 -5.82 16.18 39.90
N SER A 391 -5.91 17.08 40.89
CA SER A 391 -4.94 18.15 41.12
C SER A 391 -4.66 18.35 42.61
N GLY A 392 -3.40 18.60 42.95
CA GLY A 392 -2.97 18.97 44.30
C GLY A 392 -2.19 17.88 45.05
N PRO A 393 -1.50 18.23 46.16
CA PRO A 393 -0.77 17.27 46.99
C PRO A 393 -1.74 16.36 47.75
N ARG A 394 -1.38 15.08 47.86
CA ARG A 394 -2.13 14.10 48.65
C ARG A 394 -1.48 13.99 50.02
N LEU A 395 -1.99 14.74 51.00
CA LEU A 395 -1.61 14.58 52.40
C LEU A 395 -2.71 13.76 53.08
N GLU A 396 -2.38 12.58 53.61
CA GLU A 396 -3.33 11.69 54.29
C GLU A 396 -4.01 12.36 55.50
N ALA A 397 -3.38 13.40 56.06
CA ALA A 397 -3.92 14.20 57.16
C ALA A 397 -4.70 15.45 56.71
N ASP A 398 -4.57 15.89 55.45
CA ASP A 398 -5.20 17.09 54.92
C ASP A 398 -5.48 16.96 53.41
N LEU A 399 -6.74 16.69 53.07
CA LEU A 399 -7.22 16.59 51.70
C LEU A 399 -7.81 17.92 51.19
N SER A 400 -7.66 19.03 51.92
CA SER A 400 -8.25 20.32 51.53
C SER A 400 -7.72 20.81 50.18
N ASP A 401 -6.44 20.55 49.88
CA ASP A 401 -5.77 20.97 48.65
C ASP A 401 -5.88 19.96 47.48
N THR A 402 -6.57 18.82 47.66
CA THR A 402 -6.84 17.87 46.57
C THR A 402 -8.17 18.20 45.89
N TYR A 403 -8.10 18.57 44.61
CA TYR A 403 -9.24 18.92 43.77
C TYR A 403 -9.57 17.80 42.78
N MET A 404 -10.81 17.31 42.86
CA MET A 404 -11.40 16.38 41.88
C MET A 404 -12.86 16.77 41.58
N PRO A 405 -13.39 16.49 40.38
CA PRO A 405 -14.80 16.69 40.09
C PRO A 405 -15.70 15.92 41.08
N GLY A 406 -16.64 16.63 41.71
CA GLY A 406 -17.53 16.10 42.75
C GLY A 406 -16.95 16.08 44.17
N SER A 407 -15.69 16.45 44.38
CA SER A 407 -15.04 16.38 45.70
C SER A 407 -15.56 17.38 46.73
N GLU A 408 -16.08 18.54 46.31
CA GLU A 408 -16.67 19.56 47.21
C GLU A 408 -18.14 19.29 47.55
N GLY A 409 -18.78 18.36 46.82
CA GLY A 409 -20.14 17.90 47.12
C GLY A 409 -20.23 16.90 48.28
N LEU A 410 -19.09 16.42 48.78
CA LEU A 410 -19.00 15.44 49.87
C LEU A 410 -18.86 16.16 51.22
N ALA A 411 -19.74 15.85 52.17
CA ALA A 411 -19.81 16.55 53.44
C ALA A 411 -18.75 16.07 54.45
N SER A 412 -18.16 14.89 54.26
CA SER A 412 -17.26 14.26 55.23
C SER A 412 -15.91 13.85 54.63
N LEU A 413 -14.84 14.03 55.43
CA LEU A 413 -13.48 13.60 55.06
C LEU A 413 -13.37 12.08 54.75
N PRO A 414 -14.05 11.16 55.46
CA PRO A 414 -14.04 9.74 55.12
C PRO A 414 -14.61 9.43 53.73
N GLU A 415 -15.67 10.13 53.32
CA GLU A 415 -16.26 9.96 51.99
C GLU A 415 -15.31 10.47 50.89
N LYS A 416 -14.66 11.63 51.12
CA LYS A 416 -13.65 12.17 50.21
C LYS A 416 -12.46 11.20 50.07
N GLN A 417 -11.99 10.63 51.18
CA GLN A 417 -10.91 9.63 51.17
C GLN A 417 -11.31 8.34 50.44
N ALA A 418 -12.53 7.83 50.69
CA ALA A 418 -13.03 6.62 50.03
C ALA A 418 -13.13 6.79 48.51
N MET A 419 -13.60 7.95 48.04
CA MET A 419 -13.66 8.28 46.62
C MET A 419 -12.27 8.31 45.98
N ILE A 420 -11.30 9.00 46.61
CA ILE A 420 -9.93 9.13 46.11
C ILE A 420 -9.24 7.76 46.08
N ASN A 421 -9.40 6.94 47.12
CA ASN A 421 -8.85 5.59 47.18
C ASN A 421 -9.43 4.71 46.06
N SER A 422 -10.76 4.72 45.87
CA SER A 422 -11.42 3.96 44.80
C SER A 422 -10.90 4.34 43.41
N LEU A 423 -10.71 5.64 43.14
CA LEU A 423 -10.14 6.10 41.87
C LEU A 423 -8.67 5.71 41.70
N HIS A 424 -7.88 5.67 42.78
CA HIS A 424 -6.48 5.24 42.70
C HIS A 424 -6.33 3.74 42.56
N ASP A 425 -7.16 2.95 43.23
CA ASP A 425 -7.19 1.50 43.06
C ASP A 425 -7.49 1.17 41.59
N GLN A 426 -8.35 1.98 40.94
CA GLN A 426 -8.70 1.76 39.55
C GLN A 426 -7.73 2.38 38.53
N TYR A 427 -7.22 3.60 38.80
CA TYR A 427 -6.51 4.43 37.82
C TYR A 427 -5.17 5.00 38.32
N GLY A 428 -4.64 4.53 39.46
CA GLY A 428 -3.41 5.06 40.06
C GLY A 428 -2.19 5.03 39.11
N ASP A 429 -2.12 4.03 38.24
CA ASP A 429 -1.08 3.92 37.21
C ASP A 429 -1.11 5.06 36.17
N ILE A 430 -2.19 5.85 36.12
CA ILE A 430 -2.40 6.93 35.15
C ILE A 430 -1.97 8.29 35.72
N PHE A 431 -2.33 8.60 36.97
CA PHE A 431 -2.22 9.96 37.52
C PHE A 431 -0.78 10.43 37.78
N HIS A 432 0.17 9.52 38.00
CA HIS A 432 1.55 9.87 38.38
C HIS A 432 2.51 10.14 37.21
N VAL A 433 2.02 10.11 35.97
CA VAL A 433 2.86 10.20 34.77
C VAL A 433 2.68 11.57 34.10
N SER A 434 3.77 12.14 33.60
CA SER A 434 3.73 13.46 32.97
C SER A 434 3.04 13.44 31.60
N VAL A 435 2.29 14.51 31.30
CA VAL A 435 1.58 14.68 30.02
C VAL A 435 2.51 14.52 28.80
N PRO A 436 3.72 15.12 28.76
CA PRO A 436 4.62 14.95 27.62
C PRO A 436 5.10 13.52 27.41
N PHE A 437 5.21 12.73 28.50
CA PHE A 437 5.58 11.31 28.39
C PHE A 437 4.48 10.51 27.68
N TYR A 438 3.21 10.77 28.00
CA TYR A 438 2.10 10.16 27.29
C TYR A 438 2.10 10.49 25.80
N TRP A 439 2.37 11.75 25.45
CA TRP A 439 2.49 12.17 24.06
C TRP A 439 3.63 11.43 23.35
N ALA A 440 4.80 11.34 23.99
CA ALA A 440 5.95 10.64 23.46
C ALA A 440 5.66 9.16 23.20
N MET A 441 4.98 8.47 24.11
CA MET A 441 4.59 7.07 23.92
C MET A 441 3.57 6.88 22.80
N GLY A 442 2.57 7.77 22.69
CA GLY A 442 1.63 7.74 21.56
C GLY A 442 2.31 7.94 20.20
N ILE A 443 3.27 8.87 20.12
CA ILE A 443 4.08 9.11 18.92
C ILE A 443 4.98 7.91 18.63
N LEU A 444 5.61 7.32 19.65
CA LEU A 444 6.46 6.15 19.51
C LEU A 444 5.69 4.98 18.91
N ILE A 445 4.46 4.71 19.36
CA ILE A 445 3.61 3.67 18.77
C ILE A 445 3.36 3.97 17.29
N CYS A 446 3.02 5.21 16.93
CA CYS A 446 2.83 5.59 15.52
C CYS A 446 4.09 5.33 14.67
N LEU A 447 5.28 5.62 15.21
CA LEU A 447 6.56 5.34 14.53
C LEU A 447 6.83 3.85 14.39
N VAL A 448 6.57 3.05 15.43
CA VAL A 448 6.69 1.59 15.38
C VAL A 448 5.76 1.01 14.32
N LEU A 449 4.50 1.44 14.29
CA LEU A 449 3.53 1.03 13.27
C LEU A 449 3.97 1.44 11.85
N LEU A 450 4.57 2.63 11.69
CA LEU A 450 5.13 3.08 10.42
C LEU A 450 6.26 2.18 9.94
N VAL A 451 7.19 1.82 10.83
CA VAL A 451 8.31 0.93 10.50
C VAL A 451 7.78 -0.46 10.12
N LEU A 452 6.85 -1.02 10.89
CA LEU A 452 6.20 -2.29 10.57
C LEU A 452 5.49 -2.26 9.21
N LEU A 453 4.76 -1.17 8.92
CA LEU A 453 4.08 -0.96 7.64
C LEU A 453 5.08 -0.95 6.48
N VAL A 454 6.21 -0.23 6.60
CA VAL A 454 7.25 -0.20 5.57
C VAL A 454 7.90 -1.58 5.38
N ILE A 455 8.16 -2.32 6.46
CA ILE A 455 8.74 -3.67 6.40
C ILE A 455 7.77 -4.63 5.69
N LEU A 456 6.49 -4.61 6.04
CA LEU A 456 5.48 -5.47 5.42
C LEU A 456 5.36 -5.21 3.91
N GLN A 457 5.35 -3.93 3.52
CA GLN A 457 5.30 -3.57 2.10
C GLN A 457 6.56 -3.98 1.35
N LYS A 458 7.74 -3.86 1.95
CA LYS A 458 8.98 -4.40 1.35
C LYS A 458 8.97 -5.92 1.24
N ARG A 459 8.41 -6.65 2.21
CA ARG A 459 8.34 -8.12 2.14
C ARG A 459 7.41 -8.61 1.03
N LYS A 460 6.30 -7.90 0.79
CA LYS A 460 5.41 -8.14 -0.35
C LYS A 460 6.12 -7.96 -1.70
N ASP A 461 7.25 -7.25 -1.77
CA ASP A 461 8.03 -7.13 -3.01
C ASP A 461 8.90 -8.37 -3.28
N THR A 462 9.17 -9.22 -2.27
CA THR A 462 10.08 -10.38 -2.37
C THR A 462 9.39 -11.73 -2.56
N LEU A 463 8.06 -11.77 -2.42
CA LEU A 463 7.20 -12.95 -2.56
C LEU A 463 6.33 -12.78 -3.80
#